data_AF-A0A8J4EJB9-F1
#
_entry.id   AF-A0A8J4EJB9-F1
#
_cell.length_a   1.000
_cell.length_b   1.000
_cell.length_c   1.000
_cell.angle_alpha   90.00
_cell.angle_beta   90.00
_cell.angle_gamma   90.00
#
_symmetry.space_group_name_H-M   'P 1'
#
loop_
_entity.id
_entity.type
_entity.pdbx_description
1 polymer ?
#
loop_
_entity_poly.entity_id
_entity_poly.type
_entity_poly.pdbx_seq_one_letter_code
_entity_poly.pdbx_strand_id
1 'polypeptide(L)'
;MTERSDRPADQTPDRAFDRAPERASDRGSDQPPGRVPGPGPRGPDQLGPDPLLTGIGPAGAGPVVCDGASADSARGDGASADSARGGGAGHGAAGRGGAPDVAPGLAAGRFRGVDRSVQLHLPATGTRTPWLDPVGARLARAAETIGWQQHRLARVALCWLVEPGHRPLGALVRELGPVEVLRRLYTGAVPGRVSAAAAARLAAGDPVQRALQLAREGERLGCRVVVPEDDEWPVQVEDLVRIGRDADPRADPHTDPPILFWARGGRRIDEAAHRAVAVVGARAATDYGTHVTAELAFGLADRGWTVVSGGAYGVDAAAHRGALAASGLTVAVQACGLDISYPMANAGLLERIGQDGLLLSEWPPGAGAQRHRFLIRNRVIAALCRGTVVVEASARSGTRNTARRARELGRIVLAVPGPITSGMSVGTNLMIRQDEARLVSTAAEVIEEVGRIGDDLAPIPQGARTARDDLDAVSTTVLDAVPLRRAATVEEIAVAAGVSAQQVRRTVPLLSMLGFVEETDGGYRLRPEEKPSGSPGERPSIRG
;
A
#
# COMPACT_ATOMS: atom_id res chain seq x y z
N MET A 1 -39.93 44.57 42.01
CA MET A 1 -39.02 45.39 41.20
C MET A 1 -38.66 44.57 39.97
N THR A 2 -39.08 44.93 38.75
CA THR A 2 -39.92 46.08 38.33
C THR A 2 -40.63 45.73 37.00
N GLU A 3 -41.81 46.31 36.77
CA GLU A 3 -42.63 46.49 35.53
C GLU A 3 -42.37 45.61 34.27
N ARG A 4 -43.36 44.89 33.73
CA ARG A 4 -44.59 45.31 32.98
C ARG A 4 -44.35 45.94 31.60
N SER A 5 -44.81 45.25 30.54
CA SER A 5 -45.76 45.81 29.54
C SER A 5 -46.39 44.68 28.70
N ASP A 6 -47.61 44.91 28.19
CA ASP A 6 -48.41 43.98 27.36
C ASP A 6 -48.73 44.59 25.98
N ARG A 7 -49.31 43.75 25.08
CA ARG A 7 -50.12 44.08 23.88
C ARG A 7 -49.38 44.45 22.58
N PRO A 8 -50.04 44.29 21.41
CA PRO A 8 -51.00 43.23 21.02
C PRO A 8 -50.68 42.63 19.63
N ALA A 9 -51.49 41.65 19.20
CA ALA A 9 -51.55 41.18 17.81
C ALA A 9 -52.61 41.96 17.01
N ASP A 10 -52.56 41.91 15.66
CA ASP A 10 -53.79 41.60 14.90
C ASP A 10 -53.60 41.03 13.46
N GLN A 11 -54.59 40.23 13.07
CA GLN A 11 -55.12 39.83 11.75
C GLN A 11 -54.27 39.68 10.44
N THR A 12 -54.12 38.40 10.05
CA THR A 12 -54.24 37.77 8.71
C THR A 12 -55.57 38.14 7.95
N PRO A 13 -55.83 37.88 6.63
CA PRO A 13 -55.58 36.55 5.99
C PRO A 13 -55.53 36.34 4.44
N ASP A 14 -55.17 35.09 4.08
CA ASP A 14 -55.66 34.19 3.01
C ASP A 14 -55.40 34.36 1.47
N ARG A 15 -55.27 33.15 0.86
CA ARG A 15 -55.59 32.68 -0.52
C ARG A 15 -54.69 32.88 -1.75
N ALA A 16 -54.39 31.69 -2.31
CA ALA A 16 -53.73 31.28 -3.55
C ALA A 16 -54.50 31.55 -4.89
N PHE A 17 -53.93 30.99 -5.98
CA PHE A 17 -54.30 31.08 -7.42
C PHE A 17 -53.84 32.40 -8.10
N ASP A 18 -53.51 32.44 -9.41
CA ASP A 18 -53.70 31.44 -10.49
C ASP A 18 -52.53 31.41 -11.53
N ARG A 19 -52.69 30.65 -12.64
CA ARG A 19 -51.73 30.44 -13.76
C ARG A 19 -52.22 31.08 -15.09
N ALA A 20 -51.40 30.89 -16.15
CA ALA A 20 -51.71 31.01 -17.60
C ALA A 20 -51.51 32.43 -18.23
N PRO A 21 -51.52 32.61 -19.58
CA PRO A 21 -51.74 31.64 -20.67
C PRO A 21 -50.71 31.67 -21.84
N GLU A 22 -51.00 30.89 -22.91
CA GLU A 22 -50.19 30.63 -24.11
C GLU A 22 -50.62 31.44 -25.35
N ARG A 23 -49.83 31.37 -26.47
CA ARG A 23 -50.21 31.08 -27.90
C ARG A 23 -49.00 31.35 -28.83
N ALA A 24 -48.65 30.61 -29.90
CA ALA A 24 -49.37 29.94 -31.02
C ALA A 24 -49.83 30.94 -32.12
N SER A 25 -49.70 30.73 -33.45
CA SER A 25 -49.17 29.63 -34.33
C SER A 25 -49.00 30.22 -35.79
N ASP A 26 -48.99 29.59 -36.99
CA ASP A 26 -49.31 28.24 -37.54
C ASP A 26 -48.93 28.07 -39.07
N ARG A 27 -48.78 26.82 -39.59
CA ARG A 27 -48.82 26.29 -41.03
C ARG A 27 -47.83 26.79 -42.12
N GLY A 28 -47.55 26.05 -43.23
CA GLY A 28 -47.81 24.63 -43.60
C GLY A 28 -47.82 24.29 -45.13
N SER A 29 -47.64 23.00 -45.52
CA SER A 29 -47.77 22.35 -46.88
C SER A 29 -46.80 22.80 -48.01
N ASP A 30 -46.44 22.02 -49.06
CA ASP A 30 -47.06 20.85 -49.74
C ASP A 30 -46.02 19.87 -50.42
N GLN A 31 -46.41 18.89 -51.28
CA GLN A 31 -45.57 17.71 -51.69
C GLN A 31 -45.39 17.45 -53.26
N PRO A 32 -44.99 16.27 -53.83
CA PRO A 32 -43.91 16.15 -54.84
C PRO A 32 -44.33 15.62 -56.25
N PRO A 33 -43.41 15.27 -57.19
CA PRO A 33 -43.02 13.84 -57.36
C PRO A 33 -41.63 13.52 -57.98
N GLY A 34 -41.17 12.24 -57.86
CA GLY A 34 -40.05 11.67 -58.65
C GLY A 34 -39.61 10.25 -58.20
N ARG A 35 -39.49 9.28 -59.13
CA ARG A 35 -38.99 7.88 -58.95
C ARG A 35 -37.89 7.61 -60.02
N VAL A 36 -37.11 6.51 -60.13
CA VAL A 36 -37.06 5.09 -59.68
C VAL A 36 -35.58 4.59 -59.83
N PRO A 37 -35.16 3.31 -59.59
CA PRO A 37 -35.43 2.30 -58.57
C PRO A 37 -34.16 1.91 -57.74
N GLY A 38 -34.27 0.91 -56.83
CA GLY A 38 -33.13 0.28 -56.11
C GLY A 38 -32.50 -0.94 -56.83
N PRO A 39 -31.81 -1.85 -56.11
CA PRO A 39 -32.47 -2.64 -55.05
C PRO A 39 -31.69 -2.81 -53.71
N GLY A 40 -32.44 -3.12 -52.64
CA GLY A 40 -31.94 -3.73 -51.40
C GLY A 40 -32.13 -5.26 -51.42
N PRO A 41 -32.41 -5.98 -50.30
CA PRO A 41 -32.69 -5.56 -48.91
C PRO A 41 -31.63 -6.11 -47.91
N ARG A 42 -31.70 -6.04 -46.56
CA ARG A 42 -32.82 -5.98 -45.57
C ARG A 42 -32.39 -5.24 -44.28
N GLY A 43 -33.35 -4.65 -43.57
CA GLY A 43 -33.29 -4.32 -42.12
C GLY A 43 -34.37 -5.12 -41.35
N PRO A 44 -34.93 -4.64 -40.20
CA PRO A 44 -34.59 -3.40 -39.48
C PRO A 44 -34.50 -3.51 -37.92
N ASP A 45 -33.94 -2.46 -37.31
CA ASP A 45 -34.25 -1.75 -36.05
C ASP A 45 -34.88 -2.45 -34.81
N GLN A 46 -34.37 -2.16 -33.59
CA GLN A 46 -34.88 -1.09 -32.70
C GLN A 46 -34.03 -0.92 -31.40
N LEU A 47 -34.40 0.02 -30.50
CA LEU A 47 -33.52 0.67 -29.50
C LEU A 47 -33.82 0.36 -28.01
N GLY A 48 -32.81 -0.14 -27.28
CA GLY A 48 -32.59 0.03 -25.82
C GLY A 48 -33.60 -0.61 -24.83
N PRO A 49 -33.41 -0.42 -23.49
CA PRO A 49 -32.24 0.09 -22.76
C PRO A 49 -31.59 -0.98 -21.84
N ASP A 50 -30.67 -0.55 -20.97
CA ASP A 50 -29.84 -1.36 -20.06
C ASP A 50 -30.59 -1.86 -18.79
N PRO A 51 -30.33 -3.10 -18.31
CA PRO A 51 -30.62 -3.47 -16.93
C PRO A 51 -29.43 -4.11 -16.17
N LEU A 52 -29.19 -3.61 -14.95
CA LEU A 52 -28.33 -4.22 -13.93
C LEU A 52 -28.69 -5.69 -13.68
N LEU A 53 -27.73 -6.60 -13.75
CA LEU A 53 -27.95 -8.03 -13.48
C LEU A 53 -27.19 -8.54 -12.25
N THR A 54 -27.90 -8.57 -11.13
CA THR A 54 -27.49 -9.25 -9.91
C THR A 54 -27.72 -10.76 -10.01
N GLY A 55 -26.70 -11.55 -9.62
CA GLY A 55 -26.91 -12.89 -9.06
C GLY A 55 -26.75 -14.07 -10.02
N ILE A 56 -25.75 -14.91 -9.74
CA ILE A 56 -25.79 -16.35 -9.99
C ILE A 56 -25.66 -17.02 -8.62
N GLY A 57 -26.64 -17.86 -8.27
CA GLY A 57 -26.70 -18.53 -6.96
C GLY A 57 -25.90 -19.83 -6.89
N PRO A 58 -25.61 -20.35 -5.68
CA PRO A 58 -24.92 -21.62 -5.50
C PRO A 58 -25.89 -22.82 -5.54
N ALA A 59 -25.43 -23.93 -6.12
CA ALA A 59 -25.86 -25.26 -5.69
C ALA A 59 -25.05 -25.68 -4.45
N GLY A 60 -25.54 -26.51 -3.53
CA GLY A 60 -26.86 -27.13 -3.48
C GLY A 60 -26.81 -28.42 -2.66
N ALA A 61 -27.20 -28.36 -1.38
CA ALA A 61 -27.27 -29.51 -0.47
C ALA A 61 -28.48 -29.38 0.46
N GLY A 62 -29.14 -30.49 0.77
CA GLY A 62 -30.46 -30.53 1.42
C GLY A 62 -30.45 -30.31 2.95
N PRO A 63 -31.65 -30.16 3.56
CA PRO A 63 -31.81 -29.78 4.96
C PRO A 63 -31.90 -30.97 5.93
N VAL A 64 -31.62 -30.70 7.21
CA VAL A 64 -32.12 -31.47 8.36
C VAL A 64 -32.67 -30.47 9.38
N VAL A 65 -33.80 -30.81 10.01
CA VAL A 65 -34.58 -29.94 10.90
C VAL A 65 -34.21 -30.17 12.37
N CYS A 66 -34.22 -29.12 13.17
CA CYS A 66 -34.55 -29.18 14.60
C CYS A 66 -35.46 -27.99 14.96
N ASP A 67 -36.54 -28.27 15.68
CA ASP A 67 -37.50 -27.26 16.13
C ASP A 67 -36.97 -26.43 17.31
N GLY A 68 -37.59 -25.27 17.54
CA GLY A 68 -37.30 -24.40 18.67
C GLY A 68 -38.26 -24.58 19.84
N ALA A 69 -37.84 -24.12 21.02
CA ALA A 69 -38.71 -23.85 22.16
C ALA A 69 -38.25 -22.54 22.84
N SER A 70 -39.22 -21.77 23.34
CA SER A 70 -39.07 -20.38 23.79
C SER A 70 -38.81 -20.28 25.31
N ALA A 71 -38.97 -19.05 25.84
CA ALA A 71 -39.21 -18.69 27.25
C ALA A 71 -37.97 -18.59 28.18
N ASP A 72 -37.85 -17.58 29.06
CA ASP A 72 -38.54 -16.27 29.13
C ASP A 72 -37.81 -15.30 30.08
N SER A 73 -38.38 -14.10 30.24
CA SER A 73 -38.30 -13.16 31.36
C SER A 73 -37.23 -12.06 31.30
N ALA A 74 -37.63 -10.90 31.81
CA ALA A 74 -36.94 -9.61 31.69
C ALA A 74 -36.86 -8.90 33.06
N ARG A 75 -36.57 -7.58 33.02
CA ARG A 75 -36.16 -6.65 34.11
C ARG A 75 -34.63 -6.54 34.20
N GLY A 76 -34.07 -5.36 34.47
CA GLY A 76 -34.69 -4.05 34.62
C GLY A 76 -33.76 -3.11 35.40
N ASP A 77 -33.77 -1.82 35.04
CA ASP A 77 -33.02 -0.73 35.70
C ASP A 77 -31.48 -0.86 35.67
N GLY A 78 -30.68 0.19 35.85
CA GLY A 78 -31.01 1.62 35.87
C GLY A 78 -29.84 2.49 36.36
N ALA A 79 -29.87 3.77 35.98
CA ALA A 79 -29.12 4.90 36.56
C ALA A 79 -27.56 4.91 36.55
N SER A 80 -27.06 5.97 35.90
CA SER A 80 -25.82 6.72 36.10
C SER A 80 -25.23 6.81 37.52
N ALA A 81 -23.91 7.03 37.59
CA ALA A 81 -23.23 7.71 38.71
C ALA A 81 -22.54 8.99 38.21
N ASP A 82 -22.51 10.04 39.05
CA ASP A 82 -22.08 11.41 38.69
C ASP A 82 -20.71 11.78 39.31
N SER A 83 -20.17 12.90 38.84
CA SER A 83 -18.97 13.58 39.29
C SER A 83 -19.14 14.38 40.60
N ALA A 84 -18.08 14.50 41.43
CA ALA A 84 -17.79 15.73 42.20
C ALA A 84 -16.45 15.72 42.99
N ARG A 85 -15.52 16.62 42.58
CA ARG A 85 -14.78 17.63 43.39
C ARG A 85 -13.91 17.25 44.62
N GLY A 86 -12.70 17.82 44.63
CA GLY A 86 -11.95 18.28 45.83
C GLY A 86 -10.50 17.77 45.93
N GLY A 87 -9.46 18.59 46.20
CA GLY A 87 -9.37 20.06 46.28
C GLY A 87 -8.08 20.54 46.98
N GLY A 88 -7.44 21.61 46.47
CA GLY A 88 -6.19 22.21 47.01
C GLY A 88 -4.90 21.55 46.45
N ALA A 89 -3.89 22.20 45.86
CA ALA A 89 -3.28 23.55 45.90
C ALA A 89 -2.09 23.69 46.88
N GLY A 90 -0.89 23.95 46.35
CA GLY A 90 0.35 24.19 47.11
C GLY A 90 1.53 24.57 46.20
N HIS A 91 2.23 25.66 46.50
CA HIS A 91 3.35 26.19 45.72
C HIS A 91 4.68 25.48 46.01
N GLY A 92 5.64 25.53 45.08
CA GLY A 92 7.05 25.18 45.32
C GLY A 92 7.91 25.35 44.07
N ALA A 93 9.14 25.85 44.18
CA ALA A 93 9.99 26.18 43.04
C ALA A 93 11.47 25.79 43.25
N ALA A 94 12.15 25.53 42.12
CA ALA A 94 13.61 25.35 41.95
C ALA A 94 14.28 24.16 42.67
N GLY A 95 15.27 23.54 42.00
CA GLY A 95 16.11 22.48 42.57
C GLY A 95 17.01 21.84 41.52
N ARG A 96 18.33 22.03 41.63
CA ARG A 96 19.34 21.52 40.68
C ARG A 96 19.76 20.09 41.01
N GLY A 97 19.99 19.30 39.96
CA GLY A 97 21.07 18.30 39.91
C GLY A 97 20.86 16.98 40.66
N GLY A 98 21.69 15.99 40.31
CA GLY A 98 21.68 14.66 40.90
C GLY A 98 21.61 13.54 39.85
N ALA A 99 22.74 13.20 39.24
CA ALA A 99 22.94 11.87 38.69
C ALA A 99 23.46 10.95 39.81
N PRO A 100 22.93 9.72 39.96
CA PRO A 100 23.53 8.70 40.81
C PRO A 100 24.18 7.56 40.00
N ASP A 101 25.20 6.98 40.60
CA ASP A 101 26.18 6.02 40.10
C ASP A 101 25.69 4.75 39.37
N VAL A 102 26.60 4.21 38.55
CA VAL A 102 26.57 2.81 38.10
C VAL A 102 27.38 1.94 39.05
N ALA A 103 26.73 1.04 39.79
CA ALA A 103 27.38 -0.05 40.52
C ALA A 103 26.52 -1.34 40.47
N PRO A 104 27.09 -2.56 40.50
CA PRO A 104 26.45 -3.71 39.85
C PRO A 104 25.94 -4.83 40.79
N GLY A 105 24.79 -5.41 40.39
CA GLY A 105 24.49 -6.84 40.47
C GLY A 105 23.91 -7.40 41.78
N LEU A 106 22.86 -8.22 41.66
CA LEU A 106 22.72 -9.51 42.38
C LEU A 106 21.50 -10.36 41.92
N ALA A 107 21.70 -11.68 41.92
CA ALA A 107 20.74 -12.76 42.17
C ALA A 107 19.32 -12.76 41.54
N ALA A 108 19.19 -13.52 40.44
CA ALA A 108 18.26 -14.67 40.32
C ALA A 108 16.88 -14.60 41.02
N GLY A 109 15.96 -13.79 40.48
CA GLY A 109 14.53 -13.82 40.85
C GLY A 109 13.86 -15.15 40.45
N ARG A 110 13.30 -15.88 41.42
CA ARG A 110 12.63 -17.18 41.19
C ARG A 110 11.17 -17.00 40.75
N PHE A 111 10.85 -17.33 39.50
CA PHE A 111 9.44 -17.56 39.12
C PHE A 111 8.93 -18.84 39.78
N ARG A 112 7.89 -18.72 40.63
CA ARG A 112 7.03 -19.82 41.06
C ARG A 112 5.81 -19.89 40.13
N GLY A 113 5.21 -21.08 39.97
CA GLY A 113 3.87 -21.21 39.39
C GLY A 113 3.78 -21.67 37.94
N VAL A 114 4.49 -22.74 37.57
CA VAL A 114 4.06 -23.63 36.47
C VAL A 114 4.00 -25.04 37.03
N ASP A 115 2.87 -25.71 36.81
CA ASP A 115 2.62 -27.06 37.32
C ASP A 115 3.58 -28.08 36.68
N ARG A 116 4.21 -28.92 37.50
CA ARG A 116 5.20 -29.94 37.09
C ARG A 116 4.62 -31.34 37.23
N SER A 117 3.48 -31.61 36.60
CA SER A 117 2.74 -32.88 36.70
C SER A 117 2.46 -33.59 35.37
N VAL A 118 3.11 -33.21 34.26
CA VAL A 118 3.13 -34.05 33.04
C VAL A 118 4.35 -34.98 33.09
N GLN A 119 4.14 -36.19 33.60
CA GLN A 119 5.16 -37.26 33.56
C GLN A 119 5.33 -37.81 32.14
N LEU A 120 6.45 -37.48 31.50
CA LEU A 120 6.90 -38.16 30.27
C LEU A 120 7.23 -39.63 30.59
N HIS A 121 6.30 -40.53 30.32
CA HIS A 121 6.53 -41.97 30.39
C HIS A 121 7.46 -42.42 29.24
N LEU A 122 8.76 -42.47 29.53
CA LEU A 122 9.74 -43.17 28.72
C LEU A 122 9.72 -44.67 29.10
N PRO A 123 9.31 -45.60 28.21
CA PRO A 123 9.36 -47.02 28.49
C PRO A 123 10.83 -47.49 28.60
N ALA A 124 11.14 -48.22 29.66
CA ALA A 124 12.51 -48.65 29.96
C ALA A 124 12.94 -49.87 29.13
N THR A 125 14.10 -49.74 28.46
CA THR A 125 15.04 -50.81 28.09
C THR A 125 14.46 -52.16 27.63
N GLY A 126 14.20 -52.28 26.33
CA GLY A 126 14.10 -53.56 25.61
C GLY A 126 14.80 -53.47 24.25
N THR A 127 15.73 -54.39 23.97
CA THR A 127 16.44 -54.64 22.69
C THR A 127 16.61 -53.45 21.71
N ARG A 128 17.84 -52.94 21.58
CA ARG A 128 18.27 -52.01 20.52
C ARG A 128 18.25 -52.68 19.13
N THR A 129 17.09 -52.74 18.50
CA THR A 129 17.00 -52.86 17.03
C THR A 129 17.25 -51.47 16.43
N PRO A 130 18.11 -51.30 15.41
CA PRO A 130 18.28 -50.01 14.76
C PRO A 130 17.02 -49.66 13.96
N TRP A 131 16.19 -48.79 14.53
CA TRP A 131 15.03 -48.23 13.83
C TRP A 131 15.51 -47.40 12.64
N LEU A 132 15.47 -48.01 11.46
CA LEU A 132 15.62 -47.34 10.18
C LEU A 132 14.65 -46.16 10.13
N ASP A 133 15.18 -44.95 10.03
CA ASP A 133 14.39 -43.73 9.85
C ASP A 133 13.76 -43.74 8.45
N PRO A 134 12.47 -44.10 8.28
CA PRO A 134 11.93 -44.36 6.96
C PRO A 134 11.72 -43.04 6.21
N VAL A 135 11.46 -41.96 6.96
CA VAL A 135 11.24 -40.62 6.44
C VAL A 135 12.56 -40.00 6.01
N GLY A 136 13.57 -40.00 6.88
CA GLY A 136 14.91 -39.49 6.57
C GLY A 136 15.53 -40.24 5.39
N ALA A 137 15.50 -41.57 5.39
CA ALA A 137 16.05 -42.38 4.30
C ALA A 137 15.27 -42.22 2.98
N ARG A 138 13.94 -42.03 3.02
CA ARG A 138 13.14 -41.73 1.81
C ARG A 138 13.39 -40.30 1.30
N LEU A 139 13.48 -39.32 2.20
CA LEU A 139 13.77 -37.92 1.87
C LEU A 139 15.17 -37.78 1.25
N ALA A 140 16.18 -38.48 1.80
CA ALA A 140 17.52 -38.56 1.24
C ALA A 140 17.50 -39.01 -0.22
N ARG A 141 16.94 -40.20 -0.49
CA ARG A 141 16.82 -40.74 -1.85
C ARG A 141 15.99 -39.82 -2.77
N ALA A 142 14.89 -39.26 -2.28
CA ALA A 142 14.04 -38.37 -3.07
C ALA A 142 14.79 -37.10 -3.51
N ALA A 143 15.52 -36.46 -2.58
CA ALA A 143 16.31 -35.27 -2.87
C ALA A 143 17.50 -35.57 -3.79
N GLU A 144 18.17 -36.72 -3.60
CA GLU A 144 19.21 -37.25 -4.48
C GLU A 144 18.71 -37.41 -5.94
N THR A 145 17.48 -37.91 -6.17
CA THR A 145 16.91 -38.05 -7.53
C THR A 145 16.63 -36.73 -8.28
N ILE A 146 16.89 -35.58 -7.67
CA ILE A 146 16.83 -34.24 -8.29
C ILE A 146 18.07 -33.38 -7.95
N GLY A 147 19.12 -33.97 -7.37
CA GLY A 147 20.34 -33.25 -6.99
C GLY A 147 20.18 -32.22 -5.86
N TRP A 148 19.10 -32.29 -5.06
CA TRP A 148 18.80 -31.31 -4.02
C TRP A 148 19.32 -31.71 -2.64
N GLN A 149 19.57 -30.70 -1.79
CA GLN A 149 19.79 -30.89 -0.36
C GLN A 149 18.48 -31.28 0.35
N GLN A 150 18.55 -32.21 1.30
CA GLN A 150 17.38 -32.75 2.01
C GLN A 150 16.53 -31.67 2.70
N HIS A 151 17.16 -30.63 3.26
CA HIS A 151 16.47 -29.54 3.93
C HIS A 151 15.57 -28.71 2.99
N ARG A 152 15.94 -28.61 1.69
CA ARG A 152 15.20 -27.87 0.66
C ARG A 152 13.93 -28.63 0.29
N LEU A 153 14.05 -29.94 0.07
CA LEU A 153 12.90 -30.80 -0.20
C LEU A 153 11.97 -30.94 1.04
N ALA A 154 12.54 -30.96 2.26
CA ALA A 154 11.76 -30.94 3.49
C ALA A 154 10.96 -29.63 3.66
N ARG A 155 11.53 -28.47 3.31
CA ARG A 155 10.81 -27.19 3.31
C ARG A 155 9.63 -27.21 2.33
N VAL A 156 9.82 -27.72 1.12
CA VAL A 156 8.71 -27.90 0.14
C VAL A 156 7.60 -28.79 0.70
N ALA A 157 7.95 -29.90 1.36
CA ALA A 157 6.99 -30.78 2.04
C ALA A 157 6.21 -30.03 3.14
N LEU A 158 6.90 -29.25 3.98
CA LEU A 158 6.28 -28.48 5.07
C LEU A 158 5.36 -27.35 4.57
N CYS A 159 5.74 -26.62 3.52
CA CYS A 159 4.92 -25.60 2.86
C CYS A 159 3.71 -26.18 2.09
N TRP A 160 3.74 -27.46 1.71
CA TRP A 160 2.54 -28.15 1.25
C TRP A 160 1.64 -28.54 2.42
N LEU A 161 2.21 -29.06 3.52
CA LEU A 161 1.45 -29.51 4.68
C LEU A 161 0.74 -28.36 5.43
N VAL A 162 1.39 -27.22 5.64
CA VAL A 162 0.89 -26.12 6.48
C VAL A 162 0.97 -24.79 5.71
N GLU A 163 -0.04 -23.92 5.88
CA GLU A 163 -0.02 -22.60 5.22
C GLU A 163 1.17 -21.74 5.69
N PRO A 164 1.76 -20.90 4.82
CA PRO A 164 2.92 -20.07 5.15
C PRO A 164 2.72 -19.12 6.33
N GLY A 165 3.84 -18.67 6.91
CA GLY A 165 3.90 -17.78 8.07
C GLY A 165 3.41 -18.39 9.40
N HIS A 166 2.98 -19.66 9.45
CA HIS A 166 2.44 -20.28 10.66
C HIS A 166 3.48 -20.37 11.79
N ARG A 167 3.38 -19.47 12.78
CA ARG A 167 4.38 -19.30 13.87
C ARG A 167 4.85 -20.59 14.56
N PRO A 168 3.96 -21.50 15.01
CA PRO A 168 4.40 -22.73 15.66
C PRO A 168 5.20 -23.68 14.75
N LEU A 169 5.05 -23.57 13.43
CA LEU A 169 5.88 -24.33 12.48
C LEU A 169 7.24 -23.67 12.29
N GLY A 170 7.27 -22.36 11.97
CA GLY A 170 8.52 -21.64 11.74
C GLY A 170 9.45 -21.63 12.96
N ALA A 171 8.89 -21.57 14.17
CA ALA A 171 9.63 -21.76 15.42
C ALA A 171 10.34 -23.13 15.50
N LEU A 172 9.60 -24.22 15.25
CA LEU A 172 10.19 -25.58 15.25
C LEU A 172 11.21 -25.78 14.13
N VAL A 173 11.00 -25.18 12.95
CA VAL A 173 11.96 -25.25 11.83
C VAL A 173 13.27 -24.53 12.18
N ARG A 174 13.20 -23.41 12.90
CA ARG A 174 14.39 -22.69 13.40
C ARG A 174 15.08 -23.39 14.58
N GLU A 175 14.35 -24.16 15.39
CA GLU A 175 14.90 -24.90 16.54
C GLU A 175 15.51 -26.26 16.16
N LEU A 176 14.85 -27.00 15.26
CA LEU A 176 15.15 -28.42 14.98
C LEU A 176 15.63 -28.69 13.54
N GLY A 177 15.48 -27.71 12.64
CA GLY A 177 15.67 -27.90 11.20
C GLY A 177 14.47 -28.59 10.53
N PRO A 178 14.20 -28.32 9.24
CA PRO A 178 12.99 -28.78 8.56
C PRO A 178 12.90 -30.31 8.40
N VAL A 179 14.04 -31.01 8.37
CA VAL A 179 14.09 -32.47 8.24
C VAL A 179 13.53 -33.15 9.49
N GLU A 180 13.95 -32.71 10.68
CA GLU A 180 13.47 -33.26 11.95
C GLU A 180 12.01 -32.88 12.22
N VAL A 181 11.59 -31.66 11.87
CA VAL A 181 10.18 -31.25 11.96
C VAL A 181 9.29 -32.11 11.06
N LEU A 182 9.70 -32.34 9.81
CA LEU A 182 8.98 -33.22 8.90
C LEU A 182 8.92 -34.66 9.44
N ARG A 183 10.05 -35.19 9.95
CA ARG A 183 10.10 -36.53 10.57
C ARG A 183 9.13 -36.65 11.74
N ARG A 184 9.17 -35.71 12.69
CA ARG A 184 8.29 -35.73 13.87
C ARG A 184 6.81 -35.62 13.49
N LEU A 185 6.45 -34.95 12.39
CA LEU A 185 5.07 -34.92 11.88
C LEU A 185 4.57 -36.31 11.45
N TYR A 186 5.40 -37.15 10.81
CA TYR A 186 5.01 -38.54 10.51
C TYR A 186 4.89 -39.40 11.78
N THR A 187 5.72 -39.16 12.81
CA THR A 187 5.69 -39.95 14.06
C THR A 187 4.73 -39.38 15.12
N GLY A 188 3.90 -38.39 14.79
CA GLY A 188 2.99 -37.72 15.72
C GLY A 188 3.66 -36.92 16.85
N ALA A 189 4.98 -36.73 16.81
CA ALA A 189 5.81 -36.18 17.88
C ALA A 189 5.92 -34.63 17.83
N VAL A 190 4.85 -33.95 17.43
CA VAL A 190 4.81 -32.49 17.21
C VAL A 190 3.66 -31.84 18.01
N PRO A 191 3.85 -30.64 18.59
CA PRO A 191 2.81 -29.92 19.31
C PRO A 191 1.51 -29.73 18.51
N GLY A 192 0.38 -29.93 19.20
CA GLY A 192 -0.94 -30.14 18.58
C GLY A 192 -1.40 -29.10 17.54
N ARG A 193 -1.00 -27.83 17.65
CA ARG A 193 -1.37 -26.80 16.65
C ARG A 193 -0.77 -27.08 15.26
N VAL A 194 0.48 -27.51 15.17
CA VAL A 194 1.12 -27.83 13.87
C VAL A 194 0.60 -29.17 13.36
N SER A 195 0.47 -30.16 14.24
CA SER A 195 -0.06 -31.48 13.91
C SER A 195 -1.50 -31.40 13.36
N ALA A 196 -2.37 -30.60 13.99
CA ALA A 196 -3.73 -30.36 13.49
C ALA A 196 -3.75 -29.65 12.14
N ALA A 197 -2.88 -28.67 11.92
CA ALA A 197 -2.77 -27.97 10.63
C ALA A 197 -2.28 -28.88 9.49
N ALA A 198 -1.40 -29.84 9.79
CA ALA A 198 -0.87 -30.80 8.82
C ALA A 198 -1.76 -32.04 8.61
N ALA A 199 -2.57 -32.43 9.60
CA ALA A 199 -3.25 -33.73 9.66
C ALA A 199 -4.04 -34.09 8.40
N ALA A 200 -4.88 -33.17 7.89
CA ALA A 200 -5.69 -33.42 6.71
C ALA A 200 -4.86 -33.68 5.44
N ARG A 201 -3.66 -33.09 5.34
CA ARG A 201 -2.76 -33.28 4.19
C ARG A 201 -1.86 -34.51 4.37
N LEU A 202 -1.42 -34.81 5.60
CA LEU A 202 -0.76 -36.09 5.93
C LEU A 202 -1.67 -37.30 5.62
N ALA A 203 -2.98 -37.17 5.85
CA ALA A 203 -3.96 -38.20 5.49
C ALA A 203 -4.23 -38.28 3.97
N ALA A 204 -4.04 -37.18 3.23
CA ALA A 204 -4.31 -37.11 1.79
C ALA A 204 -3.16 -37.63 0.91
N GLY A 205 -1.93 -37.76 1.43
CA GLY A 205 -0.81 -38.31 0.66
C GLY A 205 0.55 -38.16 1.33
N ASP A 206 1.56 -38.84 0.77
CA ASP A 206 2.94 -38.83 1.28
C ASP A 206 3.64 -37.49 0.96
N PRO A 207 3.93 -36.61 1.95
CA PRO A 207 4.47 -35.28 1.67
C PRO A 207 5.88 -35.29 1.06
N VAL A 208 6.68 -36.36 1.24
CA VAL A 208 7.97 -36.47 0.53
C VAL A 208 7.78 -36.71 -0.97
N GLN A 209 6.82 -37.57 -1.36
CA GLN A 209 6.51 -37.79 -2.78
C GLN A 209 5.82 -36.57 -3.40
N ARG A 210 4.90 -35.92 -2.68
CA ARG A 210 4.28 -34.67 -3.16
C ARG A 210 5.32 -33.55 -3.29
N ALA A 211 6.30 -33.45 -2.39
CA ALA A 211 7.39 -32.49 -2.51
C ALA A 211 8.30 -32.77 -3.72
N LEU A 212 8.62 -34.03 -4.00
CA LEU A 212 9.39 -34.44 -5.18
C LEU A 212 8.64 -34.13 -6.49
N GLN A 213 7.32 -34.33 -6.50
CA GLN A 213 6.47 -33.92 -7.61
C GLN A 213 6.46 -32.39 -7.78
N LEU A 214 6.24 -31.64 -6.70
CA LEU A 214 6.20 -30.18 -6.70
C LEU A 214 7.52 -29.54 -7.15
N ALA A 215 8.67 -30.12 -6.79
CA ALA A 215 9.99 -29.68 -7.24
C ALA A 215 10.10 -29.80 -8.78
N ARG A 216 9.73 -30.96 -9.34
CA ARG A 216 9.73 -31.22 -10.80
C ARG A 216 8.66 -30.43 -11.55
N GLU A 217 7.54 -30.09 -10.90
CA GLU A 217 6.53 -29.17 -11.44
C GLU A 217 7.10 -27.74 -11.50
N GLY A 218 7.77 -27.26 -10.44
CA GLY A 218 8.42 -25.95 -10.41
C GLY A 218 9.55 -25.80 -11.43
N GLU A 219 10.41 -26.82 -11.56
CA GLU A 219 11.50 -26.85 -12.54
C GLU A 219 11.02 -26.64 -13.97
N ARG A 220 9.95 -27.35 -14.38
CA ARG A 220 9.30 -27.19 -15.71
C ARG A 220 8.67 -25.81 -15.92
N LEU A 221 8.32 -25.10 -14.84
CA LEU A 221 7.79 -23.74 -14.88
C LEU A 221 8.89 -22.67 -14.87
N GLY A 222 10.17 -23.06 -14.87
CA GLY A 222 11.30 -22.13 -14.71
C GLY A 222 11.41 -21.55 -13.30
N CYS A 223 10.80 -22.20 -12.30
CA CYS A 223 10.85 -21.79 -10.90
C CYS A 223 12.02 -22.46 -10.17
N ARG A 224 12.89 -21.67 -9.53
CA ARG A 224 13.83 -22.17 -8.51
C ARG A 224 13.18 -22.14 -7.12
N VAL A 225 13.64 -23.01 -6.21
CA VAL A 225 13.32 -22.93 -4.78
C VAL A 225 14.51 -22.38 -4.04
N VAL A 226 14.32 -21.22 -3.40
CA VAL A 226 15.32 -20.53 -2.56
C VAL A 226 14.96 -20.74 -1.09
N VAL A 227 15.96 -20.91 -0.21
CA VAL A 227 15.82 -21.19 1.23
C VAL A 227 16.79 -20.33 2.06
N PRO A 228 16.61 -20.20 3.39
CA PRO A 228 17.48 -19.41 4.26
C PRO A 228 18.98 -19.75 4.21
N GLU A 229 19.36 -20.93 3.73
CA GLU A 229 20.74 -21.37 3.53
C GLU A 229 21.36 -20.99 2.17
N ASP A 230 20.63 -20.31 1.29
CA ASP A 230 21.16 -19.81 0.01
C ASP A 230 21.71 -18.39 0.12
N ASP A 231 22.79 -18.10 -0.58
CA ASP A 231 23.37 -16.75 -0.70
C ASP A 231 22.40 -15.71 -1.29
N GLU A 232 21.30 -16.15 -1.92
CA GLU A 232 20.25 -15.30 -2.51
C GLU A 232 19.15 -14.91 -1.49
N TRP A 233 19.18 -15.45 -0.26
CA TRP A 233 18.11 -15.23 0.71
C TRP A 233 18.01 -13.76 1.15
N PRO A 234 16.83 -13.10 1.03
CA PRO A 234 16.67 -11.71 1.44
C PRO A 234 16.55 -11.62 2.97
N VAL A 235 17.68 -11.67 3.68
CA VAL A 235 17.79 -11.76 5.16
C VAL A 235 16.84 -10.84 5.95
N GLN A 236 16.47 -9.69 5.41
CA GLN A 236 15.48 -8.78 5.98
C GLN A 236 14.04 -9.32 6.07
N VAL A 237 13.71 -10.49 5.49
CA VAL A 237 12.43 -11.17 5.77
C VAL A 237 12.40 -11.84 7.14
N GLU A 238 13.55 -12.11 7.76
CA GLU A 238 13.62 -12.69 9.11
C GLU A 238 13.07 -11.72 10.18
N ASP A 239 13.04 -10.41 9.90
CA ASP A 239 12.42 -9.41 10.78
C ASP A 239 10.95 -9.72 11.13
N LEU A 240 10.24 -10.50 10.29
CA LEU A 240 8.89 -10.98 10.56
C LEU A 240 8.77 -11.73 11.90
N VAL A 241 9.86 -12.33 12.38
CA VAL A 241 9.93 -12.99 13.69
C VAL A 241 9.75 -12.01 14.87
N ARG A 242 9.81 -10.69 14.65
CA ARG A 242 9.58 -9.64 15.67
C ARG A 242 8.11 -9.27 15.82
N ILE A 243 7.32 -9.34 14.74
CA ILE A 243 5.87 -9.06 14.74
C ILE A 243 5.15 -9.92 15.79
N GLY A 244 4.00 -9.48 16.32
CA GLY A 244 2.97 -10.36 16.87
C GLY A 244 3.42 -11.29 18.00
N ARG A 245 4.31 -10.81 18.87
CA ARG A 245 4.77 -11.54 20.08
C ARG A 245 3.86 -11.32 21.28
N ASP A 246 2.95 -10.35 21.20
CA ASP A 246 1.96 -10.06 22.23
C ASP A 246 1.01 -11.26 22.42
N ALA A 247 0.61 -11.51 23.67
CA ALA A 247 -0.19 -12.67 24.04
C ALA A 247 -1.68 -12.58 23.64
N ASP A 248 -2.07 -11.68 22.73
CA ASP A 248 -3.45 -11.53 22.26
C ASP A 248 -3.88 -12.77 21.44
N PRO A 249 -4.92 -13.53 21.88
CA PRO A 249 -5.46 -14.65 21.11
C PRO A 249 -6.02 -14.27 19.73
N ARG A 250 -6.22 -12.97 19.46
CA ARG A 250 -6.67 -12.41 18.17
C ARG A 250 -5.53 -12.04 17.23
N ALA A 251 -4.26 -12.15 17.67
CA ALA A 251 -3.10 -11.89 16.84
C ALA A 251 -3.03 -12.88 15.65
N ASP A 252 -2.66 -12.38 14.47
CA ASP A 252 -2.59 -13.18 13.24
C ASP A 252 -1.47 -14.24 13.33
N PRO A 253 -1.79 -15.54 13.35
CA PRO A 253 -0.80 -16.61 13.53
C PRO A 253 0.07 -16.84 12.28
N HIS A 254 -0.27 -16.25 11.14
CA HIS A 254 0.44 -16.40 9.86
C HIS A 254 1.42 -15.24 9.61
N THR A 255 2.29 -14.99 10.59
CA THR A 255 3.19 -13.83 10.62
C THR A 255 4.67 -14.15 10.86
N ASP A 256 5.09 -15.42 10.91
CA ASP A 256 6.52 -15.81 10.95
C ASP A 256 7.20 -15.60 9.59
N PRO A 257 8.55 -15.61 9.50
CA PRO A 257 9.27 -15.57 8.23
C PRO A 257 8.88 -16.71 7.27
N PRO A 258 9.03 -16.52 5.93
CA PRO A 258 9.00 -17.62 4.96
C PRO A 258 10.05 -18.67 5.29
N ILE A 259 9.73 -19.96 5.13
CA ILE A 259 10.75 -21.03 5.24
C ILE A 259 11.39 -21.38 3.89
N LEU A 260 10.81 -20.90 2.78
CA LEU A 260 11.31 -20.98 1.40
C LEU A 260 10.64 -19.89 0.54
N PHE A 261 11.19 -19.64 -0.64
CA PHE A 261 10.50 -19.02 -1.77
C PHE A 261 10.56 -19.89 -3.02
N TRP A 262 9.46 -19.93 -3.77
CA TRP A 262 9.46 -20.22 -5.20
C TRP A 262 9.73 -18.92 -5.94
N ALA A 263 10.69 -18.92 -6.87
CA ALA A 263 11.10 -17.74 -7.62
C ALA A 263 11.18 -18.02 -9.13
N ARG A 264 10.53 -17.20 -9.95
CA ARG A 264 10.55 -17.27 -11.43
C ARG A 264 10.99 -15.93 -12.01
N GLY A 265 11.97 -15.95 -12.91
CA GLY A 265 12.65 -14.75 -13.45
C GLY A 265 14.14 -14.73 -13.10
N GLY A 266 14.95 -14.09 -13.93
CA GLY A 266 16.42 -14.20 -13.90
C GLY A 266 17.14 -13.40 -12.81
N ARG A 267 16.43 -12.56 -12.05
CA ARG A 267 17.03 -11.67 -11.04
C ARG A 267 17.08 -12.33 -9.66
N ARG A 268 18.15 -12.09 -8.90
CA ARG A 268 18.33 -12.58 -7.53
C ARG A 268 17.41 -11.85 -6.54
N ILE A 269 16.97 -12.54 -5.48
CA ILE A 269 16.02 -11.97 -4.50
C ILE A 269 16.70 -10.95 -3.57
N ASP A 270 17.90 -11.24 -3.07
CA ASP A 270 18.69 -10.33 -2.22
C ASP A 270 19.01 -9.01 -2.92
N GLU A 271 19.48 -9.06 -4.17
CA GLU A 271 19.73 -7.88 -5.01
C GLU A 271 18.47 -7.05 -5.20
N ALA A 272 17.36 -7.71 -5.57
CA ALA A 272 16.07 -7.06 -5.79
C ALA A 272 15.54 -6.40 -4.50
N ALA A 273 15.79 -7.01 -3.34
CA ALA A 273 15.28 -6.54 -2.06
C ALA A 273 16.17 -5.44 -1.41
N HIS A 274 17.46 -5.34 -1.77
CA HIS A 274 18.42 -4.43 -1.15
C HIS A 274 18.04 -2.93 -1.23
N ARG A 275 17.54 -2.48 -2.39
CA ARG A 275 16.91 -1.15 -2.60
C ARG A 275 15.46 -1.35 -3.08
N ALA A 276 14.60 -1.92 -2.22
CA ALA A 276 13.19 -2.16 -2.54
C ALA A 276 12.21 -1.20 -1.81
N VAL A 277 11.17 -0.78 -2.53
CA VAL A 277 10.00 -0.06 -2.01
C VAL A 277 8.74 -0.84 -2.37
N ALA A 278 7.87 -1.06 -1.38
CA ALA A 278 6.55 -1.63 -1.64
C ALA A 278 5.60 -0.53 -2.13
N VAL A 279 4.97 -0.71 -3.30
CA VAL A 279 3.97 0.23 -3.82
C VAL A 279 2.63 -0.51 -3.92
N VAL A 280 1.68 -0.14 -3.08
CA VAL A 280 0.42 -0.88 -2.87
C VAL A 280 -0.77 0.07 -2.75
N GLY A 281 -1.98 -0.41 -3.04
CA GLY A 281 -3.14 0.48 -3.00
C GLY A 281 -4.48 -0.18 -3.23
N ALA A 282 -5.38 0.57 -3.85
CA ALA A 282 -6.72 0.15 -4.18
C ALA A 282 -6.73 -0.84 -5.36
N ARG A 283 -7.59 -1.87 -5.27
CA ARG A 283 -7.87 -2.79 -6.38
C ARG A 283 -8.78 -2.16 -7.45
N ALA A 284 -9.74 -1.35 -7.02
CA ALA A 284 -10.49 -0.43 -7.84
C ALA A 284 -9.87 0.97 -7.68
N ALA A 285 -8.67 1.15 -8.26
CA ALA A 285 -8.00 2.44 -8.26
C ALA A 285 -8.74 3.42 -9.19
N THR A 286 -8.67 4.71 -8.87
CA THR A 286 -9.14 5.78 -9.77
C THR A 286 -8.12 5.99 -10.91
N ASP A 287 -8.48 6.78 -11.92
CA ASP A 287 -7.53 7.20 -12.97
C ASP A 287 -6.37 8.01 -12.35
N TYR A 288 -6.68 8.87 -11.38
CA TYR A 288 -5.68 9.58 -10.56
C TYR A 288 -4.74 8.60 -9.84
N GLY A 289 -5.29 7.64 -9.09
CA GLY A 289 -4.51 6.63 -8.38
C GLY A 289 -3.66 5.78 -9.33
N THR A 290 -4.20 5.41 -10.49
CA THR A 290 -3.50 4.64 -11.52
C THR A 290 -2.35 5.43 -12.15
N HIS A 291 -2.57 6.70 -12.51
CA HIS A 291 -1.55 7.58 -13.07
C HIS A 291 -0.43 7.86 -12.06
N VAL A 292 -0.76 8.35 -10.86
CA VAL A 292 0.25 8.67 -9.84
C VAL A 292 1.03 7.43 -9.41
N THR A 293 0.41 6.25 -9.35
CA THR A 293 1.16 5.01 -9.12
C THR A 293 2.18 4.73 -10.23
N ALA A 294 1.80 4.91 -11.50
CA ALA A 294 2.67 4.67 -12.63
C ALA A 294 3.87 5.64 -12.64
N GLU A 295 3.64 6.94 -12.41
CA GLU A 295 4.69 7.96 -12.31
C GLU A 295 5.65 7.68 -11.13
N LEU A 296 5.11 7.38 -9.94
CA LEU A 296 5.94 7.06 -8.77
C LEU A 296 6.77 5.80 -9.01
N ALA A 297 6.19 4.75 -9.58
CA ALA A 297 6.90 3.50 -9.85
C ALA A 297 7.94 3.63 -10.98
N PHE A 298 7.65 4.44 -12.01
CA PHE A 298 8.62 4.81 -13.04
C PHE A 298 9.79 5.56 -12.41
N GLY A 299 9.53 6.64 -11.66
CA GLY A 299 10.56 7.47 -11.04
C GLY A 299 11.42 6.74 -10.01
N LEU A 300 10.86 5.74 -9.30
CA LEU A 300 11.61 4.83 -8.44
C LEU A 300 12.54 3.92 -9.25
N ALA A 301 12.01 3.25 -10.26
CA ALA A 301 12.74 2.29 -11.10
C ALA A 301 13.87 2.96 -11.91
N ASP A 302 13.62 4.16 -12.45
CA ASP A 302 14.59 5.07 -13.09
C ASP A 302 15.77 5.42 -12.14
N ARG A 303 15.51 5.55 -10.84
CA ARG A 303 16.52 5.78 -9.78
C ARG A 303 17.11 4.49 -9.20
N GLY A 304 16.94 3.35 -9.89
CA GLY A 304 17.50 2.06 -9.48
C GLY A 304 16.84 1.43 -8.25
N TRP A 305 15.64 1.89 -7.87
CA TRP A 305 14.85 1.29 -6.78
C TRP A 305 13.88 0.24 -7.32
N THR A 306 13.90 -0.94 -6.72
CA THR A 306 13.02 -2.05 -7.08
C THR A 306 11.61 -1.80 -6.55
N VAL A 307 10.64 -1.81 -7.44
CA VAL A 307 9.22 -1.67 -7.09
C VAL A 307 8.64 -3.05 -6.77
N VAL A 308 8.29 -3.28 -5.51
CA VAL A 308 7.66 -4.54 -5.06
C VAL A 308 6.16 -4.34 -4.93
N SER A 309 5.37 -5.26 -5.45
CA SER A 309 3.92 -5.25 -5.25
C SER A 309 3.30 -6.64 -5.35
N GLY A 310 1.97 -6.71 -5.31
CA GLY A 310 1.20 -7.93 -5.17
C GLY A 310 0.53 -8.45 -6.43
N GLY A 311 0.83 -7.90 -7.62
CA GLY A 311 0.27 -8.33 -8.90
C GLY A 311 -1.25 -8.18 -9.07
N ALA A 312 -1.96 -7.56 -8.12
CA ALA A 312 -3.42 -7.44 -8.14
C ALA A 312 -3.92 -6.36 -9.13
N TYR A 313 -5.25 -6.20 -9.22
CA TYR A 313 -5.88 -5.09 -9.94
C TYR A 313 -5.49 -3.72 -9.35
N GLY A 314 -5.69 -2.65 -10.13
CA GLY A 314 -5.52 -1.26 -9.69
C GLY A 314 -4.05 -0.91 -9.46
N VAL A 315 -3.75 -0.38 -8.26
CA VAL A 315 -2.43 0.14 -7.90
C VAL A 315 -1.33 -0.90 -8.07
N ASP A 316 -1.50 -2.15 -7.62
CA ASP A 316 -0.48 -3.19 -7.78
C ASP A 316 -0.06 -3.37 -9.26
N ALA A 317 -1.02 -3.41 -10.20
CA ALA A 317 -0.75 -3.53 -11.63
C ALA A 317 -0.18 -2.23 -12.25
N ALA A 318 -0.58 -1.06 -11.76
CA ALA A 318 -0.03 0.22 -12.19
C ALA A 318 1.45 0.36 -11.79
N ALA A 319 1.79 -0.09 -10.57
CA ALA A 319 3.16 -0.05 -10.05
C ALA A 319 4.11 -0.92 -10.89
N HIS A 320 3.71 -2.16 -11.18
CA HIS A 320 4.50 -3.03 -12.06
C HIS A 320 4.66 -2.44 -13.47
N ARG A 321 3.60 -1.83 -14.04
CA ARG A 321 3.69 -1.19 -15.37
C ARG A 321 4.62 0.02 -15.40
N GLY A 322 4.56 0.89 -14.39
CA GLY A 322 5.46 2.06 -14.29
C GLY A 322 6.92 1.65 -14.19
N ALA A 323 7.23 0.67 -13.35
CA ALA A 323 8.59 0.15 -13.18
C ALA A 323 9.15 -0.51 -14.45
N LEU A 324 8.33 -1.32 -15.15
CA LEU A 324 8.71 -1.92 -16.44
C LEU A 324 8.86 -0.88 -17.55
N ALA A 325 8.08 0.21 -17.54
CA ALA A 325 8.22 1.31 -18.50
C ALA A 325 9.55 2.07 -18.35
N ALA A 326 10.11 2.14 -17.14
CA ALA A 326 11.47 2.63 -16.88
C ALA A 326 12.57 1.60 -17.23
N SER A 327 12.22 0.40 -17.73
CA SER A 327 13.13 -0.75 -17.87
C SER A 327 13.81 -1.18 -16.57
N GLY A 328 13.26 -0.80 -15.40
CA GLY A 328 13.81 -1.10 -14.09
C GLY A 328 13.18 -2.35 -13.45
N LEU A 329 13.71 -2.71 -12.28
CA LEU A 329 13.35 -3.96 -11.62
C LEU A 329 12.01 -3.87 -10.86
N THR A 330 11.15 -4.86 -11.05
CA THR A 330 9.94 -5.04 -10.25
C THR A 330 9.75 -6.49 -9.78
N VAL A 331 9.21 -6.65 -8.57
CA VAL A 331 8.98 -7.95 -7.92
C VAL A 331 7.50 -8.12 -7.62
N ALA A 332 6.87 -9.14 -8.19
CA ALA A 332 5.47 -9.48 -7.94
C ALA A 332 5.36 -10.68 -7.00
N VAL A 333 4.99 -10.42 -5.73
CA VAL A 333 4.79 -11.46 -4.72
C VAL A 333 3.37 -12.01 -4.81
N GLN A 334 3.22 -13.30 -5.11
CA GLN A 334 1.94 -13.97 -5.36
C GLN A 334 1.32 -14.59 -4.11
N ALA A 335 -0.01 -14.76 -4.15
CA ALA A 335 -0.82 -15.40 -3.10
C ALA A 335 -1.27 -16.83 -3.50
N CYS A 336 -0.55 -17.43 -4.44
CA CYS A 336 -0.82 -18.69 -5.11
C CYS A 336 0.48 -19.26 -5.73
N GLY A 337 0.42 -20.47 -6.27
CA GLY A 337 1.51 -21.04 -7.10
C GLY A 337 1.83 -20.14 -8.31
N LEU A 338 3.08 -20.15 -8.76
CA LEU A 338 3.56 -19.29 -9.86
C LEU A 338 3.10 -19.74 -11.26
N ASP A 339 2.45 -20.91 -11.35
CA ASP A 339 1.68 -21.40 -12.48
C ASP A 339 0.30 -20.71 -12.62
N ILE A 340 -0.19 -20.06 -11.56
CA ILE A 340 -1.55 -19.50 -11.51
C ILE A 340 -1.49 -17.98 -11.64
N SER A 341 -1.79 -17.47 -12.84
CA SER A 341 -1.96 -16.03 -13.10
C SER A 341 -3.20 -15.47 -12.39
N TYR A 342 -3.04 -14.98 -11.16
CA TYR A 342 -4.13 -14.31 -10.43
C TYR A 342 -3.87 -12.81 -10.25
N PRO A 343 -4.76 -11.91 -10.72
CA PRO A 343 -5.96 -12.18 -11.52
C PRO A 343 -5.62 -12.51 -12.98
N MET A 344 -6.47 -13.31 -13.64
CA MET A 344 -6.25 -13.72 -15.05
C MET A 344 -6.12 -12.54 -16.02
N ALA A 345 -6.80 -11.42 -15.75
CA ALA A 345 -6.69 -10.18 -16.54
C ALA A 345 -5.27 -9.57 -16.52
N ASN A 346 -4.47 -9.86 -15.49
CA ASN A 346 -3.07 -9.46 -15.39
C ASN A 346 -2.09 -10.52 -15.94
N ALA A 347 -2.56 -11.63 -16.54
CA ALA A 347 -1.67 -12.75 -16.94
C ALA A 347 -0.50 -12.30 -17.83
N GLY A 348 -0.73 -11.46 -18.84
CA GLY A 348 0.34 -10.93 -19.69
C GLY A 348 1.32 -10.00 -18.95
N LEU A 349 0.85 -9.27 -17.92
CA LEU A 349 1.71 -8.45 -17.05
C LEU A 349 2.54 -9.33 -16.11
N LEU A 350 1.93 -10.35 -15.50
CA LEU A 350 2.63 -11.31 -14.65
C LEU A 350 3.69 -12.09 -15.44
N GLU A 351 3.39 -12.48 -16.66
CA GLU A 351 4.35 -13.14 -17.55
C GLU A 351 5.51 -12.20 -17.93
N ARG A 352 5.24 -10.93 -18.26
CA ARG A 352 6.30 -9.94 -18.49
C ARG A 352 7.19 -9.69 -17.27
N ILE A 353 6.61 -9.67 -16.06
CA ILE A 353 7.39 -9.59 -14.81
C ILE A 353 8.24 -10.85 -14.61
N GLY A 354 7.76 -12.02 -15.03
CA GLY A 354 8.55 -13.27 -15.03
C GLY A 354 9.71 -13.28 -16.03
N GLN A 355 9.73 -12.37 -17.00
CA GLN A 355 10.77 -12.23 -18.03
C GLN A 355 11.80 -11.17 -17.64
N ASP A 356 11.36 -9.92 -17.38
CA ASP A 356 12.25 -8.78 -17.12
C ASP A 356 12.61 -8.61 -15.63
N GLY A 357 11.78 -9.15 -14.74
CA GLY A 357 11.83 -8.92 -13.29
C GLY A 357 11.85 -10.20 -12.48
N LEU A 358 10.97 -10.30 -11.48
CA LEU A 358 10.92 -11.43 -10.56
C LEU A 358 9.49 -11.70 -10.04
N LEU A 359 9.05 -12.95 -10.12
CA LEU A 359 7.85 -13.48 -9.47
C LEU A 359 8.25 -14.29 -8.24
N LEU A 360 7.63 -14.05 -7.09
CA LEU A 360 7.90 -14.77 -5.83
C LEU A 360 6.62 -15.36 -5.24
N SER A 361 6.72 -16.54 -4.62
CA SER A 361 5.62 -17.11 -3.82
C SER A 361 6.13 -18.00 -2.70
N GLU A 362 5.39 -18.07 -1.60
CA GLU A 362 5.58 -19.11 -0.57
C GLU A 362 4.76 -20.38 -0.87
N TRP A 363 3.83 -20.30 -1.82
CA TRP A 363 2.94 -21.40 -2.18
C TRP A 363 3.46 -22.20 -3.38
N PRO A 364 3.39 -23.54 -3.33
CA PRO A 364 3.90 -24.40 -4.39
C PRO A 364 3.00 -24.41 -5.64
N PRO A 365 3.50 -24.95 -6.77
CA PRO A 365 2.70 -25.17 -7.98
C PRO A 365 1.32 -25.81 -7.72
N GLY A 366 0.30 -25.33 -8.44
CA GLY A 366 -1.10 -25.75 -8.31
C GLY A 366 -1.85 -25.18 -7.11
N ALA A 367 -1.20 -24.40 -6.23
CA ALA A 367 -1.83 -23.84 -5.04
C ALA A 367 -2.66 -22.59 -5.36
N GLY A 368 -3.97 -22.77 -5.61
CA GLY A 368 -4.90 -21.69 -5.97
C GLY A 368 -4.95 -20.49 -5.01
N ALA A 369 -5.27 -19.31 -5.54
CA ALA A 369 -5.41 -18.08 -4.78
C ALA A 369 -6.62 -18.12 -3.83
N GLN A 370 -6.45 -17.71 -2.57
CA GLN A 370 -7.51 -17.73 -1.56
C GLN A 370 -7.53 -16.44 -0.73
N ARG A 371 -8.71 -16.02 -0.23
CA ARG A 371 -8.89 -14.72 0.44
C ARG A 371 -7.93 -14.48 1.61
N HIS A 372 -7.63 -15.51 2.41
CA HIS A 372 -6.70 -15.39 3.54
C HIS A 372 -5.24 -15.28 3.08
N ARG A 373 -4.86 -15.96 2.00
CA ARG A 373 -3.47 -15.99 1.48
C ARG A 373 -2.95 -14.61 1.10
N PHE A 374 -3.81 -13.70 0.64
CA PHE A 374 -3.43 -12.30 0.40
C PHE A 374 -2.95 -11.58 1.67
N LEU A 375 -3.54 -11.84 2.83
CA LEU A 375 -3.13 -11.24 4.11
C LEU A 375 -1.80 -11.82 4.60
N ILE A 376 -1.61 -13.14 4.42
CA ILE A 376 -0.34 -13.83 4.68
C ILE A 376 0.77 -13.26 3.79
N ARG A 377 0.51 -13.17 2.48
CA ARG A 377 1.41 -12.67 1.44
C ARG A 377 1.86 -11.23 1.71
N ASN A 378 0.94 -10.35 2.09
CA ASN A 378 1.24 -8.93 2.29
C ASN A 378 2.35 -8.66 3.32
N ARG A 379 2.58 -9.56 4.29
CA ARG A 379 3.72 -9.44 5.21
C ARG A 379 5.07 -9.54 4.49
N VAL A 380 5.17 -10.36 3.44
CA VAL A 380 6.39 -10.51 2.64
C VAL A 380 6.64 -9.27 1.79
N ILE A 381 5.60 -8.65 1.24
CA ILE A 381 5.74 -7.37 0.52
C ILE A 381 6.35 -6.30 1.45
N ALA A 382 5.83 -6.17 2.68
CA ALA A 382 6.41 -5.24 3.66
C ALA A 382 7.83 -5.65 4.10
N ALA A 383 8.08 -6.95 4.29
CA ALA A 383 9.36 -7.46 4.79
C ALA A 383 10.48 -7.53 3.73
N LEU A 384 10.16 -7.47 2.43
CA LEU A 384 11.14 -7.33 1.35
C LEU A 384 11.59 -5.88 1.12
N CYS A 385 10.93 -4.87 1.70
CA CYS A 385 11.11 -3.46 1.33
C CYS A 385 11.57 -2.59 2.50
N ARG A 386 12.28 -1.50 2.21
CA ARG A 386 12.72 -0.52 3.22
C ARG A 386 11.56 0.34 3.73
N GLY A 387 10.60 0.65 2.86
CA GLY A 387 9.35 1.34 3.19
C GLY A 387 8.19 0.88 2.31
N THR A 388 6.98 1.36 2.62
CA THR A 388 5.74 1.03 1.90
C THR A 388 4.95 2.28 1.54
N VAL A 389 4.81 2.57 0.25
CA VAL A 389 3.96 3.64 -0.30
C VAL A 389 2.54 3.11 -0.49
N VAL A 390 1.55 3.82 0.07
CA VAL A 390 0.12 3.59 -0.16
C VAL A 390 -0.45 4.69 -1.04
N VAL A 391 -0.82 4.38 -2.28
CA VAL A 391 -1.28 5.39 -3.25
C VAL A 391 -2.78 5.70 -3.12
N GLU A 392 -3.61 4.67 -2.97
CA GLU A 392 -5.04 4.82 -2.66
C GLU A 392 -5.49 3.73 -1.67
N ALA A 393 -6.39 4.09 -0.78
CA ALA A 393 -7.05 3.18 0.15
C ALA A 393 -8.39 3.76 0.60
N SER A 394 -9.48 3.01 0.47
CA SER A 394 -10.72 3.33 1.19
C SER A 394 -10.56 3.07 2.70
N ALA A 395 -11.43 3.64 3.53
CA ALA A 395 -11.34 3.58 5.00
C ALA A 395 -11.21 2.15 5.59
N ARG A 396 -11.74 1.14 4.89
CA ARG A 396 -11.66 -0.29 5.25
C ARG A 396 -10.87 -1.12 4.23
N SER A 397 -9.90 -0.51 3.52
CA SER A 397 -9.11 -1.21 2.50
C SER A 397 -8.21 -2.30 3.09
N GLY A 398 -8.10 -3.41 2.36
CA GLY A 398 -7.12 -4.46 2.64
C GLY A 398 -5.66 -3.97 2.58
N THR A 399 -5.37 -2.84 1.92
CA THR A 399 -4.03 -2.23 1.86
C THR A 399 -3.51 -1.82 3.23
N ARG A 400 -4.39 -1.45 4.18
CA ARG A 400 -3.99 -1.13 5.56
C ARG A 400 -3.30 -2.31 6.27
N ASN A 401 -3.51 -3.55 5.82
CA ASN A 401 -2.76 -4.70 6.31
C ASN A 401 -1.27 -4.62 5.96
N THR A 402 -0.90 -4.29 4.72
CA THR A 402 0.51 -4.12 4.32
C THR A 402 1.18 -2.97 5.08
N ALA A 403 0.50 -1.81 5.16
CA ALA A 403 0.97 -0.68 5.94
C ALA A 403 1.18 -1.03 7.43
N ARG A 404 0.23 -1.77 8.04
CA ARG A 404 0.39 -2.25 9.41
C ARG A 404 1.59 -3.20 9.55
N ARG A 405 1.81 -4.13 8.61
CA ARG A 405 3.00 -5.00 8.63
C ARG A 405 4.31 -4.20 8.54
N ALA A 406 4.36 -3.14 7.73
CA ALA A 406 5.53 -2.25 7.69
C ALA A 406 5.78 -1.55 9.04
N ARG A 407 4.74 -0.96 9.66
CA ARG A 407 4.87 -0.36 11.01
C ARG A 407 5.27 -1.37 12.08
N GLU A 408 4.71 -2.58 12.07
CA GLU A 408 5.07 -3.68 12.98
C GLU A 408 6.53 -4.16 12.79
N LEU A 409 7.16 -3.88 11.64
CA LEU A 409 8.57 -4.14 11.35
C LEU A 409 9.48 -2.94 11.68
N GLY A 410 8.93 -1.81 12.14
CA GLY A 410 9.67 -0.55 12.34
C GLY A 410 10.04 0.16 11.03
N ARG A 411 9.33 -0.14 9.93
CA ARG A 411 9.62 0.39 8.58
C ARG A 411 8.64 1.50 8.22
N ILE A 412 9.13 2.52 7.51
CA ILE A 412 8.33 3.70 7.22
C ILE A 412 7.17 3.37 6.26
N VAL A 413 6.00 3.92 6.59
CA VAL A 413 4.84 3.94 5.70
C VAL A 413 4.72 5.34 5.14
N LEU A 414 4.57 5.40 3.82
CA LEU A 414 4.42 6.60 3.03
C LEU A 414 3.01 6.56 2.41
N ALA A 415 2.37 7.70 2.24
CA ALA A 415 1.02 7.79 1.70
C ALA A 415 0.88 8.95 0.74
N VAL A 416 0.23 8.68 -0.40
CA VAL A 416 -0.10 9.72 -1.38
C VAL A 416 -1.37 10.43 -0.91
N PRO A 417 -1.37 11.78 -0.81
CA PRO A 417 -2.55 12.55 -0.49
C PRO A 417 -3.49 12.52 -1.70
N GLY A 418 -4.79 12.29 -1.49
CA GLY A 418 -5.77 12.27 -2.57
C GLY A 418 -6.96 13.19 -2.33
N PRO A 419 -7.83 13.41 -3.33
CA PRO A 419 -8.96 14.32 -3.22
C PRO A 419 -9.86 13.96 -2.02
N ILE A 420 -10.17 14.94 -1.16
CA ILE A 420 -11.02 14.73 0.02
C ILE A 420 -12.47 14.32 -0.32
N THR A 421 -12.87 14.52 -1.58
CA THR A 421 -14.13 14.06 -2.18
C THR A 421 -14.09 12.60 -2.64
N SER A 422 -12.91 11.97 -2.74
CA SER A 422 -12.74 10.59 -3.18
C SER A 422 -12.83 9.60 -2.02
N GLY A 423 -13.81 8.70 -2.08
CA GLY A 423 -13.91 7.54 -1.18
C GLY A 423 -12.68 6.61 -1.20
N MET A 424 -11.86 6.69 -2.25
CA MET A 424 -10.62 5.93 -2.42
C MET A 424 -9.39 6.59 -1.80
N SER A 425 -9.49 7.86 -1.39
CA SER A 425 -8.41 8.61 -0.72
C SER A 425 -8.63 8.76 0.80
N VAL A 426 -9.80 8.37 1.32
CA VAL A 426 -10.13 8.50 2.75
C VAL A 426 -9.12 7.78 3.65
N GLY A 427 -8.64 6.61 3.24
CA GLY A 427 -7.68 5.80 4.00
C GLY A 427 -6.27 6.38 3.99
N THR A 428 -5.76 6.89 2.85
CA THR A 428 -4.43 7.54 2.81
C THR A 428 -4.45 8.86 3.56
N ASN A 429 -5.45 9.71 3.32
CA ASN A 429 -5.62 10.97 4.03
C ASN A 429 -5.80 10.77 5.55
N LEU A 430 -6.49 9.70 5.97
CA LEU A 430 -6.60 9.33 7.39
C LEU A 430 -5.26 8.85 7.96
N MET A 431 -4.50 8.01 7.23
CA MET A 431 -3.19 7.56 7.70
C MET A 431 -2.20 8.71 7.87
N ILE A 432 -2.23 9.71 6.96
CA ILE A 432 -1.47 10.96 7.09
C ILE A 432 -1.93 11.75 8.32
N ARG A 433 -3.25 11.93 8.51
CA ARG A 433 -3.82 12.66 9.66
C ARG A 433 -3.50 12.01 11.02
N GLN A 434 -3.29 10.69 11.06
CA GLN A 434 -3.07 9.93 12.29
C GLN A 434 -1.59 9.64 12.59
N ASP A 435 -0.65 10.17 11.80
CA ASP A 435 0.78 9.80 11.85
C ASP A 435 1.02 8.28 11.68
N GLU A 436 0.07 7.60 11.01
CA GLU A 436 0.23 6.22 10.55
C GLU A 436 1.11 6.16 9.29
N ALA A 437 1.14 7.23 8.49
CA ALA A 437 1.98 7.34 7.29
C ALA A 437 2.45 8.77 7.03
N ARG A 438 3.66 8.92 6.52
CA ARG A 438 4.26 10.19 6.07
C ARG A 438 3.74 10.55 4.66
N LEU A 439 3.42 11.82 4.42
CA LEU A 439 2.93 12.29 3.12
C LEU A 439 4.06 12.27 2.09
N VAL A 440 3.79 11.71 0.90
CA VAL A 440 4.67 11.80 -0.28
C VAL A 440 3.87 12.13 -1.55
N SER A 441 4.52 12.82 -2.48
CA SER A 441 3.97 13.25 -3.77
C SER A 441 4.88 12.89 -4.95
N THR A 442 6.20 12.80 -4.74
CA THR A 442 7.18 12.43 -5.78
C THR A 442 8.00 11.18 -5.42
N ALA A 443 8.60 10.55 -6.43
CA ALA A 443 9.51 9.43 -6.22
C ALA A 443 10.79 9.84 -5.45
N ALA A 444 11.19 11.11 -5.51
CA ALA A 444 12.32 11.63 -4.76
C ALA A 444 12.02 11.72 -3.25
N GLU A 445 10.84 12.22 -2.87
CA GLU A 445 10.38 12.20 -1.46
C GLU A 445 10.27 10.78 -0.90
N VAL A 446 9.84 9.81 -1.73
CA VAL A 446 9.86 8.39 -1.33
C VAL A 446 11.29 7.92 -1.04
N ILE A 447 12.24 8.26 -1.91
CA ILE A 447 13.64 7.84 -1.82
C ILE A 447 14.36 8.50 -0.64
N GLU A 448 14.08 9.77 -0.35
CA GLU A 448 14.58 10.49 0.84
C GLU A 448 14.21 9.78 2.14
N GLU A 449 12.95 9.33 2.25
CA GLU A 449 12.40 8.70 3.45
C GLU A 449 12.81 7.21 3.61
N VAL A 450 13.29 6.52 2.57
CA VAL A 450 13.76 5.11 2.64
C VAL A 450 15.25 4.88 2.38
N GLY A 451 15.96 5.92 1.93
CA GLY A 451 17.30 5.85 1.37
C GLY A 451 18.41 5.94 2.39
N ARG A 452 19.49 6.62 1.99
CA ARG A 452 20.61 6.98 2.84
C ARG A 452 20.52 8.45 3.26
N ILE A 453 20.63 8.68 4.57
CA ILE A 453 20.68 10.00 5.18
C ILE A 453 21.82 10.81 4.54
N GLY A 454 21.47 11.91 3.86
CA GLY A 454 22.41 12.83 3.21
C GLY A 454 22.70 12.56 1.72
N ASP A 455 22.65 11.30 1.25
CA ASP A 455 22.87 10.97 -0.17
C ASP A 455 21.57 11.10 -1.00
N ASP A 456 20.46 10.57 -0.47
CA ASP A 456 19.22 10.27 -1.21
C ASP A 456 18.15 11.40 -1.06
N LEU A 457 18.55 12.64 -0.73
CA LEU A 457 17.65 13.78 -0.43
C LEU A 457 16.74 14.21 -1.60
N ALA A 458 15.53 14.67 -1.28
CA ALA A 458 14.59 15.20 -2.27
C ALA A 458 14.96 16.64 -2.69
N PRO A 459 14.87 16.99 -3.98
CA PRO A 459 15.04 18.37 -4.41
C PRO A 459 13.87 19.21 -3.92
N ILE A 460 14.13 20.19 -3.05
CA ILE A 460 13.12 21.13 -2.55
C ILE A 460 12.39 21.77 -3.75
N PRO A 461 11.06 21.65 -3.87
CA PRO A 461 10.30 22.25 -4.96
C PRO A 461 10.39 23.78 -4.92
N GLN A 462 11.27 24.34 -5.74
CA GLN A 462 11.40 25.78 -5.97
C GLN A 462 10.69 26.13 -7.28
N GLY A 463 9.90 27.21 -7.26
CA GLY A 463 9.47 27.85 -8.50
C GLY A 463 10.69 28.37 -9.27
N ALA A 464 10.53 28.63 -10.56
CA ALA A 464 11.59 29.26 -11.35
C ALA A 464 11.90 30.65 -10.75
N ARG A 465 13.05 30.79 -10.07
CA ARG A 465 13.48 32.06 -9.49
C ARG A 465 13.59 33.11 -10.58
N THR A 466 12.75 34.11 -10.49
CA THR A 466 12.77 35.31 -11.32
C THR A 466 13.72 36.32 -10.69
N ALA A 467 14.26 37.24 -11.48
CA ALA A 467 15.03 38.35 -10.92
C ALA A 467 14.16 39.34 -10.08
N ARG A 468 12.85 39.11 -9.92
CA ARG A 468 11.99 39.84 -8.97
C ARG A 468 12.09 39.26 -7.56
N ASP A 469 12.39 37.97 -7.43
CA ASP A 469 12.50 37.28 -6.13
C ASP A 469 13.76 37.69 -5.35
N ASP A 470 14.72 38.32 -6.03
CA ASP A 470 15.97 38.85 -5.47
C ASP A 470 15.92 40.37 -5.19
N LEU A 471 14.77 41.02 -5.37
CA LEU A 471 14.59 42.45 -5.08
C LEU A 471 14.41 42.71 -3.57
N ASP A 472 14.97 43.82 -3.08
CA ASP A 472 14.66 44.28 -1.72
C ASP A 472 13.23 44.85 -1.63
N ALA A 473 12.69 44.95 -0.42
CA ALA A 473 11.29 45.34 -0.21
C ALA A 473 10.95 46.71 -0.84
N VAL A 474 11.90 47.66 -0.84
CA VAL A 474 11.71 48.96 -1.49
C VAL A 474 11.66 48.80 -3.01
N SER A 475 12.52 47.97 -3.57
CA SER A 475 12.60 47.69 -5.01
C SER A 475 11.36 46.97 -5.54
N THR A 476 10.80 46.03 -4.76
CA THR A 476 9.52 45.39 -5.09
C THR A 476 8.36 46.40 -5.07
N THR A 477 8.20 47.19 -3.99
CA THR A 477 7.09 48.16 -3.91
C THR A 477 7.22 49.29 -4.93
N VAL A 478 8.43 49.72 -5.27
CA VAL A 478 8.65 50.68 -6.37
C VAL A 478 8.32 50.04 -7.72
N LEU A 479 8.69 48.77 -7.95
CA LEU A 479 8.39 48.06 -9.20
C LEU A 479 6.88 47.88 -9.41
N ASP A 480 6.15 47.44 -8.38
CA ASP A 480 4.69 47.24 -8.41
C ASP A 480 3.93 48.56 -8.65
N ALA A 481 4.52 49.70 -8.29
CA ALA A 481 3.98 51.04 -8.52
C ALA A 481 4.27 51.59 -9.93
N VAL A 482 5.16 50.97 -10.72
CA VAL A 482 5.40 51.40 -12.11
C VAL A 482 4.25 50.93 -13.02
N PRO A 483 3.59 51.83 -13.78
CA PRO A 483 2.49 51.43 -14.66
C PRO A 483 2.96 50.64 -15.90
N LEU A 484 2.13 49.71 -16.36
CA LEU A 484 2.41 48.85 -17.52
C LEU A 484 2.20 49.50 -18.90
N ARG A 485 1.33 50.51 -19.01
CA ARG A 485 0.86 51.03 -20.32
C ARG A 485 1.18 52.50 -20.60
N ARG A 486 1.18 53.34 -19.58
CA ARG A 486 1.59 54.74 -19.67
C ARG A 486 2.96 54.91 -19.00
N ALA A 487 3.65 56.00 -19.29
CA ALA A 487 4.73 56.46 -18.44
C ALA A 487 4.16 57.11 -17.15
N ALA A 488 4.96 57.08 -16.09
CA ALA A 488 4.75 57.86 -14.87
C ALA A 488 6.06 58.53 -14.42
N THR A 489 5.92 59.70 -13.79
CA THR A 489 7.08 60.40 -13.21
C THR A 489 7.57 59.69 -11.95
N VAL A 490 8.79 60.02 -11.52
CA VAL A 490 9.34 59.61 -10.22
C VAL A 490 8.36 59.95 -9.08
N GLU A 491 7.77 61.13 -9.13
CA GLU A 491 6.87 61.64 -8.09
C GLU A 491 5.52 60.89 -8.08
N GLU A 492 4.98 60.52 -9.24
CA GLU A 492 3.81 59.63 -9.33
C GLU A 492 4.10 58.23 -8.77
N ILE A 493 5.24 57.65 -9.14
CA ILE A 493 5.67 56.32 -8.66
C ILE A 493 5.93 56.36 -7.15
N ALA A 494 6.50 57.45 -6.62
CA ALA A 494 6.72 57.63 -5.18
C ALA A 494 5.41 57.66 -4.39
N VAL A 495 4.39 58.39 -4.89
CA VAL A 495 3.06 58.43 -4.28
C VAL A 495 2.37 57.05 -4.34
N ALA A 496 2.46 56.35 -5.47
CA ALA A 496 1.86 55.03 -5.64
C ALA A 496 2.56 53.93 -4.80
N ALA A 497 3.89 53.99 -4.65
CA ALA A 497 4.69 53.08 -3.84
C ALA A 497 4.68 53.39 -2.34
N GLY A 498 4.22 54.58 -1.93
CA GLY A 498 4.29 55.03 -0.53
C GLY A 498 5.71 55.26 -0.01
N VAL A 499 6.68 55.52 -0.90
CA VAL A 499 8.09 55.78 -0.55
C VAL A 499 8.53 57.18 -0.98
N SER A 500 9.70 57.65 -0.53
CA SER A 500 10.20 58.95 -0.96
C SER A 500 10.65 58.94 -2.43
N ALA A 501 10.51 60.09 -3.11
CA ALA A 501 11.06 60.28 -4.46
C ALA A 501 12.58 60.04 -4.54
N GLN A 502 13.32 60.18 -3.43
CA GLN A 502 14.74 59.85 -3.35
C GLN A 502 14.99 58.33 -3.38
N GLN A 503 14.10 57.51 -2.80
CA GLN A 503 14.16 56.05 -2.94
C GLN A 503 13.86 55.65 -4.39
N VAL A 504 12.78 56.17 -5.00
CA VAL A 504 12.46 55.91 -6.41
C VAL A 504 13.63 56.26 -7.34
N ARG A 505 14.27 57.44 -7.17
CA ARG A 505 15.44 57.86 -7.96
C ARG A 505 16.69 56.98 -7.79
N ARG A 506 16.80 56.23 -6.69
CA ARG A 506 17.88 55.25 -6.46
C ARG A 506 17.54 53.86 -7.02
N THR A 507 16.27 53.47 -6.91
CA THR A 507 15.77 52.14 -7.21
C THR A 507 15.42 51.94 -8.69
N VAL A 508 14.79 52.93 -9.34
CA VAL A 508 14.35 52.79 -10.74
C VAL A 508 15.51 52.51 -11.72
N PRO A 509 16.70 53.14 -11.61
CA PRO A 509 17.84 52.78 -12.46
C PRO A 509 18.26 51.31 -12.34
N LEU A 510 18.19 50.74 -11.13
CA LEU A 510 18.45 49.31 -10.91
C LEU A 510 17.37 48.43 -11.57
N LEU A 511 16.09 48.78 -11.40
CA LEU A 511 14.98 48.06 -12.06
C LEU A 511 15.05 48.15 -13.59
N SER A 512 15.59 49.23 -14.14
CA SER A 512 15.85 49.37 -15.58
C SER A 512 17.05 48.59 -16.06
N MET A 513 18.14 48.50 -15.28
CA MET A 513 19.27 47.61 -15.56
C MET A 513 18.87 46.13 -15.51
N LEU A 514 17.98 45.76 -14.59
CA LEU A 514 17.37 44.42 -14.51
C LEU A 514 16.30 44.17 -15.59
N GLY A 515 16.01 45.15 -16.45
CA GLY A 515 15.11 45.02 -17.59
C GLY A 515 13.62 45.05 -17.26
N PHE A 516 13.22 45.29 -16.02
CA PHE A 516 11.82 45.37 -15.60
C PHE A 516 11.14 46.69 -15.98
N VAL A 517 11.92 47.77 -16.05
CA VAL A 517 11.42 49.13 -16.26
C VAL A 517 12.16 49.74 -17.46
N GLU A 518 11.47 50.53 -18.27
CA GLU A 518 12.08 51.34 -19.32
C GLU A 518 11.77 52.82 -19.15
N GLU A 519 12.76 53.65 -19.46
CA GLU A 519 12.64 55.10 -19.48
C GLU A 519 12.11 55.54 -20.85
N THR A 520 11.23 56.54 -20.84
CA THR A 520 10.57 57.12 -22.01
C THR A 520 10.45 58.63 -21.82
N ASP A 521 10.12 59.37 -22.88
CA ASP A 521 10.00 60.85 -22.83
C ASP A 521 9.01 61.38 -21.77
N GLY A 522 8.11 60.54 -21.25
CA GLY A 522 7.15 60.86 -20.18
C GLY A 522 7.50 60.30 -18.79
N GLY A 523 8.72 59.77 -18.60
CA GLY A 523 9.13 59.03 -17.40
C GLY A 523 9.14 57.51 -17.61
N TYR A 524 8.86 56.75 -16.54
CA TYR A 524 9.10 55.32 -16.47
C TYR A 524 7.83 54.48 -16.67
N ARG A 525 7.95 53.32 -17.31
CA ARG A 525 6.91 52.28 -17.41
C ARG A 525 7.51 50.90 -17.28
N LEU A 526 6.70 49.89 -16.94
CA LEU A 526 7.17 48.50 -16.98
C LEU A 526 7.51 48.13 -18.42
N ARG A 527 8.63 47.47 -18.63
CA ARG A 527 8.91 46.80 -19.90
C ARG A 527 7.91 45.64 -20.04
N PRO A 528 7.23 45.48 -21.20
CA PRO A 528 6.44 44.29 -21.45
C PRO A 528 7.33 43.05 -21.37
N GLU A 529 6.90 42.02 -20.62
CA GLU A 529 7.57 40.72 -20.66
C GLU A 529 7.50 40.18 -22.09
N GLU A 530 8.66 40.04 -22.75
CA GLU A 530 8.75 39.23 -23.95
C GLU A 530 8.35 37.81 -23.57
N LYS A 531 7.21 37.33 -24.10
CA LYS A 531 6.90 35.91 -24.02
C LYS A 531 8.07 35.15 -24.61
N PRO A 532 8.69 34.19 -23.90
CA PRO A 532 9.71 33.35 -24.51
C PRO A 532 9.12 32.72 -25.77
N SER A 533 9.83 32.87 -26.88
CA SER A 533 9.34 32.50 -28.21
C SER A 533 9.20 30.98 -28.31
N GLY A 534 8.05 30.47 -27.87
CA GLY A 534 7.78 29.04 -27.76
C GLY A 534 7.71 28.37 -29.13
N SER A 535 8.86 27.86 -29.59
CA SER A 535 8.95 26.94 -30.72
C SER A 535 8.03 25.74 -30.46
N PRO A 536 7.01 25.49 -31.30
CA PRO A 536 6.05 24.42 -31.07
C PRO A 536 6.64 23.04 -31.40
N GLY A 537 7.47 22.53 -30.50
CA GLY A 537 7.84 21.12 -30.38
C GLY A 537 8.93 20.61 -31.32
N GLU A 538 10.19 20.70 -30.91
CA GLU A 538 11.14 19.63 -31.22
C GLU A 538 11.11 18.58 -30.10
N ARG A 539 10.81 17.33 -30.46
CA ARG A 539 11.04 16.19 -29.56
C ARG A 539 12.55 15.89 -29.57
N PRO A 540 13.18 15.57 -28.42
CA PRO A 540 14.58 15.16 -28.42
C PRO A 540 14.76 13.90 -29.29
N SER A 541 15.50 14.05 -30.38
CA SER A 541 15.83 12.94 -31.28
C SER A 541 16.90 12.07 -30.63
N ILE A 542 16.47 11.05 -29.87
CA ILE A 542 17.38 10.01 -29.39
C ILE A 542 17.89 9.23 -30.62
N ARG A 543 19.16 9.44 -30.94
CA ARG A 543 19.96 8.66 -31.89
C ARG A 543 21.25 8.25 -31.18
N GLY A 544 21.58 6.97 -31.20
CA GLY A 544 22.71 6.37 -30.48
C GLY A 544 22.21 5.27 -29.58
#